data_AF-A0A970G0G2-F1
#
_entry.id   AF-A0A970G0G2-F1
#
_cell.length_a   1.000
_cell.length_b   1.000
_cell.length_c   1.000
_cell.angle_alpha   90.00
_cell.angle_beta   90.00
_cell.angle_gamma   90.00
#
_symmetry.space_group_name_H-M   'P 1'
#
loop_
_entity.id
_entity.type
_entity.pdbx_description
1 polymer ?
#
loop_
_entity_poly.entity_id
_entity_poly.type
_entity_poly.pdbx_seq_one_letter_code
_entity_poly.pdbx_strand_id
1 'polypeptide(L)'
;MKKAALVALCALALCLTGCAKPQPNDGAGETTPPVVVTVTPEKPRKDGPAAADYLSFEKDVHLVYEGTGIEFASFEMWVDYVSKDAVQFRVDTGGTVSSIVYTARDDALVMTLSRGEQYGRANMIGQTNTEDILIKEPIAVGTAWQSNGYARAITAVDVEVAVPYGTFKALEVTSENDYSVSKDYYAKGIGLIKTEYRPKEEEGVVITSELKAREADVPVTLHLNVYFPREDGSGIVFTGRQVSLKTNENLAPALTEQFKAPPGGARAVMEGDAQILSIAFDAATETAAVDVNAAFAEGMKGSPAAYERLVLQCLANTVADAFQTEKVALTLEGGEYKSENFHFDKGQNQYVRIDTAQSVDEAEE
;
A
#
# COMPACT_ATOMS: atom_id res chain seq x y z
N MET A 1 37.28 4.32 42.78
CA MET A 1 37.20 2.95 43.34
C MET A 1 36.16 2.20 42.50
N LYS A 2 36.56 1.52 41.41
CA LYS A 2 36.86 0.07 41.32
C LYS A 2 35.77 -0.85 41.88
N LYS A 3 35.14 -1.62 40.97
CA LYS A 3 34.60 -3.01 41.00
C LYS A 3 33.60 -3.09 39.82
N ALA A 4 33.74 -3.80 38.69
CA ALA A 4 34.26 -5.14 38.34
C ALA A 4 33.70 -6.24 39.26
N ALA A 5 33.15 -7.38 38.85
CA ALA A 5 32.76 -8.02 37.57
C ALA A 5 32.02 -9.34 37.94
N LEU A 6 31.20 -9.92 37.04
CA LEU A 6 30.90 -11.38 36.81
C LEU A 6 29.68 -11.43 35.86
N VAL A 7 29.71 -11.83 34.58
CA VAL A 7 30.13 -13.06 33.87
C VAL A 7 29.43 -14.34 34.36
N ALA A 8 28.51 -14.85 33.54
CA ALA A 8 28.19 -16.26 33.42
C ALA A 8 28.24 -16.65 31.93
N LEU A 9 29.29 -17.39 31.61
CA LEU A 9 29.69 -17.94 30.32
C LEU A 9 29.12 -19.37 30.24
N CYS A 10 28.35 -19.70 29.21
CA CYS A 10 28.10 -21.10 28.83
C CYS A 10 28.84 -21.36 27.51
N ALA A 11 29.95 -22.08 27.63
CA ALA A 11 30.68 -22.65 26.51
C ALA A 11 30.07 -24.01 26.16
N LEU A 12 29.92 -24.33 24.86
CA LEU A 12 30.13 -25.71 24.42
C LEU A 12 30.60 -25.81 22.96
N ALA A 13 31.84 -26.32 22.86
CA ALA A 13 32.44 -27.18 21.84
C ALA A 13 32.59 -26.71 20.38
N LEU A 14 33.86 -26.41 20.06
CA LEU A 14 34.48 -26.51 18.74
C LEU A 14 34.37 -27.91 18.13
N CYS A 15 34.14 -27.98 16.82
CA CYS A 15 34.67 -29.03 15.95
C CYS A 15 35.47 -28.39 14.81
N LEU A 16 36.62 -28.99 14.54
CA LEU A 16 37.71 -28.49 13.70
C LEU A 16 37.47 -28.72 12.20
N THR A 17 37.77 -27.67 11.43
CA THR A 17 38.43 -27.63 10.11
C THR A 17 38.02 -28.59 8.99
N GLY A 18 37.55 -28.00 7.90
CA GLY A 18 37.75 -28.49 6.53
C GLY A 18 37.90 -27.31 5.57
N CYS A 19 39.15 -26.94 5.24
CA CYS A 19 39.42 -26.00 4.15
C CYS A 19 39.10 -26.68 2.81
N ALA A 20 38.04 -26.26 2.13
CA ALA A 20 37.84 -26.49 0.70
C ALA A 20 37.90 -25.12 0.00
N LYS A 21 38.80 -25.00 -1.00
CA LYS A 21 38.88 -23.83 -1.87
C LYS A 21 37.56 -23.67 -2.64
N PRO A 22 37.01 -22.46 -2.81
CA PRO A 22 35.91 -22.25 -3.74
C PRO A 22 36.44 -22.45 -5.17
N GLN A 23 35.83 -23.35 -5.93
CA GLN A 23 35.94 -23.33 -7.38
C GLN A 23 35.11 -22.16 -7.92
N PRO A 24 35.53 -21.51 -9.02
CA PRO A 24 34.70 -20.54 -9.71
C PRO A 24 33.51 -21.28 -10.31
N ASN A 25 32.30 -20.86 -9.96
CA ASN A 25 31.09 -21.34 -10.58
C ASN A 25 30.85 -20.52 -11.85
N ASP A 26 31.40 -20.99 -12.97
CA ASP A 26 31.06 -20.50 -14.31
C ASP A 26 29.64 -21.00 -14.65
N GLY A 27 28.65 -20.20 -14.26
CA GLY A 27 27.24 -20.47 -14.48
C GLY A 27 26.52 -19.20 -14.90
N ALA A 28 26.98 -18.55 -15.98
CA ALA A 28 26.16 -17.59 -16.72
C ALA A 28 25.07 -18.39 -17.44
N GLY A 29 24.02 -18.76 -16.72
CA GLY A 29 22.78 -19.23 -17.32
C GLY A 29 22.09 -18.03 -17.98
N GLU A 30 21.93 -18.08 -19.30
CA GLU A 30 20.97 -17.23 -20.00
C GLU A 30 19.57 -17.52 -19.45
N THR A 31 19.16 -16.80 -18.42
CA THR A 31 17.79 -16.87 -17.91
C THR A 31 16.91 -16.15 -18.91
N THR A 32 16.15 -16.92 -19.70
CA THR A 32 15.09 -16.37 -20.54
C THR A 32 14.13 -15.56 -19.66
N PRO A 33 13.73 -14.34 -20.04
CA PRO A 33 12.82 -13.54 -19.22
C PRO A 33 11.55 -14.34 -18.93
N PRO A 34 11.04 -14.31 -17.68
CA PRO A 34 9.75 -14.91 -17.37
C PRO A 34 8.66 -14.31 -18.27
N VAL A 35 7.71 -15.14 -18.69
CA VAL A 35 6.62 -14.72 -19.57
C VAL A 35 5.71 -13.77 -18.78
N VAL A 36 5.77 -12.47 -19.09
CA VAL A 36 4.92 -11.43 -18.49
C VAL A 36 3.72 -11.19 -19.40
N VAL A 37 2.51 -11.30 -18.84
CA VAL A 37 1.28 -10.95 -19.57
C VAL A 37 1.13 -9.43 -19.53
N THR A 38 1.44 -8.78 -20.64
CA THR A 38 1.36 -7.32 -20.72
C THR A 38 -0.07 -6.87 -21.01
N VAL A 39 -0.69 -6.18 -20.06
CA VAL A 39 -1.91 -5.40 -20.30
C VAL A 39 -1.49 -3.97 -20.63
N THR A 40 -1.75 -3.54 -21.87
CA THR A 40 -1.49 -2.17 -22.32
C THR A 40 -2.71 -1.30 -22.05
N PRO A 41 -2.54 -0.06 -21.54
CA PRO A 41 -3.67 0.84 -21.32
C PRO A 41 -4.38 1.21 -22.62
N GLU A 42 -5.70 1.39 -22.55
CA GLU A 42 -6.57 1.66 -23.70
C GLU A 42 -6.61 3.18 -23.97
N LYS A 43 -5.57 3.70 -24.66
CA LYS A 43 -5.48 5.10 -25.12
C LYS A 43 -4.96 5.21 -26.56
N PRO A 44 -5.38 6.25 -27.31
CA PRO A 44 -4.76 6.60 -28.59
C PRO A 44 -3.27 6.88 -28.39
N ARG A 45 -2.43 6.32 -29.26
CA ARG A 45 -0.98 6.36 -29.10
C ARG A 45 -0.31 6.74 -30.41
N LYS A 46 0.76 7.52 -30.33
CA LYS A 46 1.63 7.80 -31.48
C LYS A 46 2.43 6.54 -31.86
N ASP A 47 2.82 6.44 -33.12
CA ASP A 47 3.68 5.35 -33.58
C ASP A 47 5.03 5.35 -32.81
N GLY A 48 5.43 4.19 -32.29
CA GLY A 48 6.67 4.00 -31.54
C GLY A 48 6.48 3.68 -30.05
N PRO A 49 7.56 3.53 -29.26
CA PRO A 49 7.52 3.29 -27.82
C PRO A 49 6.87 4.46 -27.06
N ALA A 50 6.00 4.18 -26.10
CA ALA A 50 5.31 5.16 -25.26
C ALA A 50 5.71 4.99 -23.81
N ALA A 51 5.54 6.05 -23.01
CA ALA A 51 5.86 6.03 -21.59
C ALA A 51 5.11 4.92 -20.84
N ALA A 52 3.85 4.67 -21.22
CA ALA A 52 3.00 3.67 -20.59
C ALA A 52 3.42 2.21 -20.87
N ASP A 53 4.28 1.94 -21.86
CA ASP A 53 4.82 0.59 -22.07
C ASP A 53 5.65 0.12 -20.88
N TYR A 54 6.24 1.06 -20.15
CA TYR A 54 7.19 0.80 -19.08
C TYR A 54 6.48 0.70 -17.72
N LEU A 55 5.25 0.20 -17.73
CA LEU A 55 4.42 -0.07 -16.57
C LEU A 55 3.48 -1.25 -16.84
N SER A 56 3.23 -2.07 -15.81
CA SER A 56 2.26 -3.16 -15.87
C SER A 56 0.89 -2.73 -15.34
N PHE A 57 -0.18 -3.05 -16.06
CA PHE A 57 -1.58 -2.91 -15.63
C PHE A 57 -2.23 -4.28 -15.36
N GLU A 58 -1.42 -5.32 -15.17
CA GLU A 58 -1.92 -6.66 -14.84
C GLU A 58 -2.48 -6.67 -13.41
N LYS A 59 -3.63 -7.33 -13.23
CA LYS A 59 -4.29 -7.47 -11.93
C LYS A 59 -3.65 -8.59 -11.11
N ASP A 60 -3.83 -8.52 -9.79
CA ASP A 60 -3.43 -9.55 -8.83
C ASP A 60 -1.93 -9.86 -8.89
N VAL A 61 -1.12 -8.83 -9.17
CA VAL A 61 0.33 -8.93 -9.22
C VAL A 61 0.94 -8.42 -7.93
N HIS A 62 1.85 -9.22 -7.39
CA HIS A 62 2.74 -8.90 -6.28
C HIS A 62 4.19 -8.83 -6.79
N LEU A 63 4.90 -7.74 -6.47
CA LEU A 63 6.29 -7.51 -6.82
C LEU A 63 7.13 -7.39 -5.55
N VAL A 64 8.22 -8.14 -5.47
CA VAL A 64 9.15 -8.12 -4.34
C VAL A 64 10.47 -7.54 -4.80
N TYR A 65 10.96 -6.52 -4.11
CA TYR A 65 12.26 -5.89 -4.35
C TYR A 65 13.18 -6.19 -3.19
N GLU A 66 14.39 -6.66 -3.50
CA GLU A 66 15.47 -6.68 -2.51
C GLU A 66 16.30 -5.42 -2.61
N GLY A 67 16.73 -4.90 -1.46
CA GLY A 67 17.54 -3.70 -1.43
C GLY A 67 18.79 -3.83 -0.57
N THR A 68 19.73 -2.94 -0.86
CA THR A 68 21.01 -2.82 -0.14
C THR A 68 21.26 -1.39 0.28
N GLY A 69 22.04 -1.20 1.35
CA GLY A 69 22.43 0.12 1.86
C GLY A 69 21.60 0.59 3.05
N ILE A 70 20.27 0.57 2.97
CA ILE A 70 19.35 0.96 4.07
C ILE A 70 18.15 0.02 4.20
N GLU A 71 17.49 0.02 5.35
CA GLU A 71 16.37 -0.90 5.67
C GLU A 71 15.15 -0.72 4.75
N PHE A 72 14.89 0.50 4.27
CA PHE A 72 13.76 0.81 3.39
C PHE A 72 14.03 0.54 1.90
N ALA A 73 15.22 0.04 1.56
CA ALA A 73 15.59 -0.24 0.17
C ALA A 73 14.92 -1.53 -0.34
N SER A 74 14.56 -2.44 0.56
CA SER A 74 13.70 -3.57 0.24
C SER A 74 12.24 -3.14 0.42
N PHE A 75 11.39 -3.51 -0.53
CA PHE A 75 9.97 -3.20 -0.45
C PHE A 75 9.15 -4.16 -1.31
N GLU A 76 7.86 -4.23 -1.03
CA GLU A 76 6.89 -5.03 -1.76
C GLU A 76 5.82 -4.13 -2.38
N MET A 77 5.29 -4.52 -3.53
CA MET A 77 4.22 -3.80 -4.21
C MET A 77 3.08 -4.72 -4.62
N TRP A 78 1.84 -4.32 -4.35
CA TRP A 78 0.63 -5.00 -4.83
C TRP A 78 -0.18 -4.06 -5.70
N VAL A 79 -0.82 -4.63 -6.73
CA VAL A 79 -1.79 -3.91 -7.56
C VAL A 79 -3.15 -3.86 -6.84
N ASP A 80 -3.45 -2.74 -6.17
CA ASP A 80 -4.71 -2.56 -5.43
C ASP A 80 -5.88 -2.25 -6.40
N TYR A 81 -5.67 -1.33 -7.35
CA TYR A 81 -6.67 -0.95 -8.36
C TYR A 81 -6.07 -0.73 -9.74
N VAL A 82 -6.83 -1.06 -10.79
CA VAL A 82 -6.50 -0.81 -12.19
C VAL A 82 -7.72 -0.24 -12.91
N SER A 83 -7.50 0.81 -13.70
CA SER A 83 -8.43 1.37 -14.68
C SER A 83 -7.85 1.27 -16.10
N LYS A 84 -8.52 1.90 -17.07
CA LYS A 84 -8.05 1.93 -18.48
C LYS A 84 -6.69 2.61 -18.67
N ASP A 85 -6.34 3.56 -17.80
CA ASP A 85 -5.19 4.45 -17.96
C ASP A 85 -4.48 4.77 -16.64
N ALA A 86 -4.88 4.16 -15.53
CA ALA A 86 -4.19 4.29 -14.25
C ALA A 86 -4.08 2.96 -13.51
N VAL A 87 -3.04 2.85 -12.69
CA VAL A 87 -2.83 1.77 -11.72
C VAL A 87 -2.56 2.40 -10.37
N GLN A 88 -3.15 1.82 -9.33
CA GLN A 88 -2.85 2.12 -7.94
C GLN A 88 -2.07 0.95 -7.34
N PHE A 89 -0.89 1.24 -6.82
CA PHE A 89 -0.09 0.31 -6.04
C PHE A 89 -0.25 0.56 -4.56
N ARG A 90 -0.31 -0.52 -3.80
CA ARG A 90 0.14 -0.54 -2.40
C ARG A 90 1.64 -0.80 -2.39
N VAL A 91 2.39 -0.02 -1.64
CA VAL A 91 3.83 -0.21 -1.44
C VAL A 91 4.12 -0.37 0.04
N ASP A 92 4.75 -1.46 0.43
CA ASP A 92 5.18 -1.72 1.81
C ASP A 92 6.70 -1.73 1.88
N THR A 93 7.28 -0.81 2.65
CA THR A 93 8.74 -0.70 2.84
C THR A 93 9.22 -1.35 4.15
N GLY A 94 8.33 -2.04 4.87
CA GLY A 94 8.54 -2.53 6.23
C GLY A 94 8.48 -1.43 7.31
N GLY A 95 8.64 -0.16 6.92
CA GLY A 95 8.48 1.00 7.80
C GLY A 95 7.10 1.65 7.72
N THR A 96 6.51 1.68 6.52
CA THR A 96 5.17 2.23 6.30
C THR A 96 4.54 1.58 5.07
N VAL A 97 3.20 1.64 5.00
CA VAL A 97 2.45 1.22 3.83
C VAL A 97 1.88 2.44 3.12
N SER A 98 2.12 2.55 1.82
CA SER A 98 1.73 3.68 0.99
C SER A 98 0.77 3.27 -0.12
N SER A 99 -0.10 4.18 -0.53
CA SER A 99 -0.82 4.11 -1.80
C SER A 99 -0.21 5.07 -2.81
N ILE A 100 0.09 4.56 -4.00
CA ILE A 100 0.67 5.32 -5.11
C ILE A 100 -0.19 5.13 -6.35
N VAL A 101 -0.54 6.21 -7.04
CA VAL A 101 -1.28 6.15 -8.32
C VAL A 101 -0.39 6.62 -9.45
N TYR A 102 -0.18 5.75 -10.44
CA TYR A 102 0.43 6.10 -11.72
C TYR A 102 -0.65 6.20 -12.79
N THR A 103 -0.66 7.31 -13.52
CA THR A 103 -1.58 7.60 -14.61
C THR A 103 -0.81 7.77 -15.91
N ALA A 104 -1.18 6.98 -16.92
CA ALA A 104 -0.70 7.14 -18.29
C ALA A 104 -1.40 8.35 -18.94
N ARG A 105 -0.62 9.33 -19.38
CA ARG A 105 -1.05 10.48 -20.19
C ARG A 105 -0.56 10.33 -21.62
N ASP A 106 -0.95 11.26 -22.49
CA ASP A 106 -0.68 11.18 -23.93
C ASP A 106 0.83 11.18 -24.27
N ASP A 107 1.67 11.77 -23.42
CA ASP A 107 3.12 11.91 -23.62
C ASP A 107 3.96 11.55 -22.40
N ALA A 108 3.35 10.97 -21.35
CA ALA A 108 4.03 10.76 -20.08
C ALA A 108 3.38 9.68 -19.21
N LEU A 109 4.19 9.05 -18.36
CA LEU A 109 3.74 8.30 -17.20
C LEU A 109 3.92 9.18 -15.97
N VAL A 110 2.83 9.46 -15.25
CA VAL A 110 2.81 10.45 -14.17
C VAL A 110 2.31 9.82 -12.88
N MET A 111 3.07 9.97 -11.80
CA MET A 111 2.55 9.76 -10.44
C MET A 111 1.66 10.94 -10.07
N THR A 112 0.37 10.66 -9.93
CA THR A 112 -0.64 11.67 -9.58
C THR A 112 -0.97 11.65 -8.09
N LEU A 113 -0.71 10.53 -7.41
CA LEU A 113 -0.92 10.40 -5.98
C LEU A 113 0.19 9.61 -5.33
N SER A 114 0.68 10.10 -4.19
CA SER A 114 1.52 9.34 -3.26
C SER A 114 1.11 9.70 -1.84
N ARG A 115 0.75 8.69 -1.04
CA ARG A 115 0.35 8.87 0.36
C ARG A 115 0.84 7.70 1.20
N GLY A 116 1.66 7.98 2.20
CA GLY A 116 2.05 7.00 3.24
C GLY A 116 0.95 6.77 4.27
N GLU A 117 1.24 5.93 5.28
CA GLU A 117 0.32 5.66 6.39
C GLU A 117 -1.07 5.20 5.92
N GLN A 118 -1.13 4.27 4.97
CA GLN A 118 -2.37 3.82 4.33
C GLN A 118 -2.51 2.29 4.43
N TYR A 119 -3.02 1.80 5.56
CA TYR A 119 -3.12 0.37 5.87
C TYR A 119 -4.43 -0.26 5.38
N GLY A 120 -5.49 0.53 5.30
CA GLY A 120 -6.75 0.23 4.65
C GLY A 120 -6.66 0.37 3.13
N ARG A 121 -7.74 0.02 2.45
CA ARG A 121 -7.80 0.05 0.98
C ARG A 121 -9.03 0.81 0.49
N ALA A 122 -8.79 1.82 -0.33
CA ALA A 122 -9.79 2.55 -1.09
C ALA A 122 -9.25 2.87 -2.48
N ASN A 123 -10.15 2.97 -3.47
CA ASN A 123 -9.78 3.40 -4.81
C ASN A 123 -9.55 4.91 -4.83
N MET A 124 -8.32 5.31 -5.14
CA MET A 124 -7.87 6.70 -5.19
C MET A 124 -7.51 7.13 -6.62
N ILE A 125 -7.76 6.28 -7.62
CA ILE A 125 -7.60 6.65 -9.03
C ILE A 125 -8.50 7.86 -9.33
N GLY A 126 -7.91 8.89 -9.95
CA GLY A 126 -8.56 10.17 -10.25
C GLY A 126 -8.36 11.24 -9.17
N GLN A 127 -7.85 10.88 -7.98
CA GLN A 127 -7.38 11.85 -7.00
C GLN A 127 -5.96 12.28 -7.32
N THR A 128 -5.61 13.52 -6.96
CA THR A 128 -4.27 14.07 -7.20
C THR A 128 -3.79 14.86 -6.00
N ASN A 129 -2.59 14.54 -5.49
CA ASN A 129 -1.90 15.33 -4.46
C ASN A 129 -0.45 15.65 -4.84
N THR A 130 0.02 15.11 -5.97
CA THR A 130 1.34 15.33 -6.53
C THR A 130 1.26 15.26 -8.05
N GLU A 131 2.29 15.76 -8.72
CA GLU A 131 2.43 15.65 -10.16
C GLU A 131 3.90 15.40 -10.49
N ASP A 132 4.26 14.12 -10.48
CA ASP A 132 5.63 13.67 -10.71
C ASP A 132 5.73 12.82 -11.99
N ILE A 133 6.33 13.37 -13.04
CA ILE A 133 6.50 12.74 -14.35
C ILE A 133 7.67 11.75 -14.25
N LEU A 134 7.38 10.45 -14.20
CA LEU A 134 8.37 9.38 -14.07
C LEU A 134 9.07 9.10 -15.40
N ILE A 135 8.30 9.07 -16.49
CA ILE A 135 8.79 8.82 -17.84
C ILE A 135 8.11 9.80 -18.78
N LYS A 136 8.89 10.45 -19.65
CA LYS A 136 8.39 11.42 -20.63
C LYS A 136 8.77 11.00 -22.05
N GLU A 137 7.85 11.24 -22.98
CA GLU A 137 8.07 11.06 -24.41
C GLU A 137 8.79 12.27 -25.06
N PRO A 138 9.55 12.07 -26.15
CA PRO A 138 9.78 10.79 -26.83
C PRO A 138 10.72 9.87 -26.04
N ILE A 139 10.54 8.55 -26.19
CA ILE A 139 11.43 7.55 -25.58
C ILE A 139 12.76 7.51 -26.33
N ALA A 140 13.66 8.43 -25.98
CA ALA A 140 14.95 8.63 -26.62
C ALA A 140 15.95 9.22 -25.63
N VAL A 141 17.22 8.85 -25.78
CA VAL A 141 18.32 9.43 -24.99
C VAL A 141 18.36 10.95 -25.18
N GLY A 142 18.46 11.68 -24.06
CA GLY A 142 18.49 13.15 -24.04
C GLY A 142 17.11 13.80 -23.90
N THR A 143 16.02 13.05 -23.95
CA THR A 143 14.70 13.57 -23.53
C THR A 143 14.78 13.93 -22.05
N ALA A 144 14.61 15.20 -21.73
CA ALA A 144 14.80 15.74 -20.38
C ALA A 144 13.61 16.62 -19.93
N TRP A 145 13.35 16.63 -18.63
CA TRP A 145 12.29 17.40 -18.01
C TRP A 145 12.60 17.74 -16.56
N GLN A 146 11.85 18.69 -16.00
CA GLN A 146 11.86 18.99 -14.57
C GLN A 146 10.58 18.43 -13.95
N SER A 147 10.70 17.71 -12.83
CA SER A 147 9.52 17.23 -12.11
C SER A 147 9.84 16.99 -10.64
N ASN A 148 8.93 17.41 -9.77
CA ASN A 148 9.01 17.19 -8.33
C ASN A 148 10.37 17.58 -7.69
N GLY A 149 10.98 18.67 -8.17
CA GLY A 149 12.28 19.16 -7.69
C GLY A 149 13.51 18.46 -8.28
N TYR A 150 13.34 17.54 -9.23
CA TYR A 150 14.43 16.84 -9.91
C TYR A 150 14.57 17.27 -11.37
N ALA A 151 15.81 17.40 -11.82
CA ALA A 151 16.16 17.35 -13.23
C ALA A 151 16.20 15.87 -13.65
N ARG A 152 15.34 15.49 -14.59
CA ARG A 152 15.26 14.13 -15.11
C ARG A 152 15.63 14.05 -16.59
N ALA A 153 16.25 12.95 -16.98
CA ALA A 153 16.47 12.63 -18.38
C ALA A 153 16.47 11.13 -18.64
N ILE A 154 16.00 10.73 -19.82
CA ILE A 154 16.29 9.41 -20.37
C ILE A 154 17.77 9.41 -20.75
N THR A 155 18.56 8.61 -20.06
CA THR A 155 20.02 8.52 -20.23
C THR A 155 20.45 7.28 -21.01
N ALA A 156 19.61 6.25 -21.05
CA ALA A 156 19.79 5.10 -21.93
C ALA A 156 18.44 4.50 -22.34
N VAL A 157 18.41 3.88 -23.52
CA VAL A 157 17.30 3.06 -24.00
C VAL A 157 17.84 1.66 -24.32
N ASP A 158 17.02 0.63 -24.09
CA ASP A 158 17.38 -0.77 -24.31
C ASP A 158 18.70 -1.21 -23.64
N VAL A 159 19.03 -0.62 -22.49
CA VAL A 159 20.20 -1.03 -21.69
C VAL A 159 19.93 -2.39 -21.06
N GLU A 160 20.91 -3.28 -21.10
CA GLU A 160 20.79 -4.59 -20.46
C GLU A 160 21.00 -4.45 -18.95
N VAL A 161 20.00 -4.83 -18.17
CA VAL A 161 20.03 -4.77 -16.71
C VAL A 161 19.69 -6.15 -16.16
N ALA A 162 20.61 -6.70 -15.36
CA ALA A 162 20.38 -7.93 -14.60
C ALA A 162 19.90 -7.56 -13.20
N VAL A 163 18.84 -8.22 -12.75
CA VAL A 163 18.28 -8.21 -11.40
C VAL A 163 18.01 -9.66 -10.99
N PRO A 164 17.74 -9.96 -9.71
CA PRO A 164 17.53 -11.35 -9.29
C PRO A 164 16.36 -12.04 -10.01
N TYR A 165 15.34 -11.28 -10.42
CA TYR A 165 14.21 -11.81 -11.20
C TYR A 165 14.58 -12.19 -12.65
N GLY A 166 15.66 -11.64 -13.21
CA GLY A 166 16.11 -11.93 -14.57
C GLY A 166 16.87 -10.78 -15.23
N THR A 167 17.15 -10.91 -16.52
CA THR A 167 17.81 -9.89 -17.32
C THR A 167 16.86 -9.27 -18.33
N PHE A 168 16.84 -7.94 -18.41
CA PHE A 168 15.89 -7.19 -19.22
C PHE A 168 16.60 -6.11 -20.04
N LYS A 169 15.99 -5.75 -21.17
CA LYS A 169 16.26 -4.47 -21.86
C LYS A 169 15.40 -3.40 -21.20
N ALA A 170 16.04 -2.37 -20.66
CA ALA A 170 15.40 -1.37 -19.85
C ALA A 170 15.60 0.05 -20.39
N LEU A 171 14.68 0.93 -20.03
CA LEU A 171 14.82 2.37 -20.11
C LEU A 171 15.53 2.86 -18.85
N GLU A 172 16.63 3.60 -18.98
CA GLU A 172 17.29 4.27 -17.85
C GLU A 172 16.84 5.73 -17.78
N VAL A 173 16.25 6.10 -16.64
CA VAL A 173 15.94 7.49 -16.30
C VAL A 173 16.83 7.92 -15.15
N THR A 174 17.65 8.95 -15.39
CA THR A 174 18.44 9.58 -14.33
C THR A 174 17.67 10.76 -13.76
N SER A 175 17.57 10.85 -12.43
CA SER A 175 17.03 11.98 -11.68
C SER A 175 18.13 12.61 -10.83
N GLU A 176 18.27 13.93 -10.88
CA GLU A 176 19.28 14.66 -10.13
C GLU A 176 18.69 15.90 -9.46
N ASN A 177 19.08 16.15 -8.22
CA ASN A 177 18.87 17.41 -7.52
C ASN A 177 20.15 17.80 -6.76
N ASP A 178 20.09 18.82 -5.90
CA ASP A 178 21.26 19.29 -5.15
C ASP A 178 21.81 18.25 -4.16
N TYR A 179 21.00 17.28 -3.76
CA TYR A 179 21.31 16.33 -2.68
C TYR A 179 21.68 14.94 -3.18
N SER A 180 21.24 14.55 -4.38
CA SER A 180 21.32 13.15 -4.82
C SER A 180 21.28 13.00 -6.34
N VAL A 181 21.74 11.83 -6.79
CA VAL A 181 21.53 11.31 -8.13
C VAL A 181 20.90 9.93 -7.99
N SER A 182 19.78 9.69 -8.66
CA SER A 182 19.19 8.37 -8.79
C SER A 182 19.11 7.93 -10.25
N LYS A 183 19.18 6.62 -10.47
CA LYS A 183 18.92 5.97 -11.74
C LYS A 183 17.84 4.93 -11.56
N ASP A 184 16.73 5.11 -12.26
CA ASP A 184 15.64 4.15 -12.31
C ASP A 184 15.63 3.44 -13.65
N TYR A 185 15.51 2.11 -13.61
CA TYR A 185 15.50 1.25 -14.78
C TYR A 185 14.12 0.63 -14.92
N TYR A 186 13.48 0.85 -16.06
CA TYR A 186 12.13 0.36 -16.33
C TYR A 186 12.12 -0.64 -17.48
N ALA A 187 11.52 -1.82 -17.28
CA ALA A 187 11.33 -2.82 -18.32
C ALA A 187 9.89 -2.76 -18.87
N LYS A 188 9.77 -2.96 -20.19
CA LYS A 188 8.45 -2.97 -20.85
C LYS A 188 7.55 -4.05 -20.27
N GLY A 189 6.31 -3.70 -19.98
CA GLY A 189 5.29 -4.60 -19.44
C GLY A 189 5.43 -4.96 -17.97
N ILE A 190 6.53 -4.55 -17.32
CA ILE A 190 6.84 -4.85 -15.93
C ILE A 190 6.71 -3.59 -15.08
N GLY A 191 7.39 -2.51 -15.47
CA GLY A 191 7.56 -1.35 -14.60
C GLY A 191 9.02 -1.16 -14.18
N LEU A 192 9.19 -0.56 -13.02
CA LEU A 192 10.48 -0.43 -12.34
C LEU A 192 11.06 -1.82 -12.11
N ILE A 193 12.32 -2.04 -12.48
CA ILE A 193 13.05 -3.26 -12.17
C ILE A 193 14.25 -3.00 -11.26
N LYS A 194 14.79 -1.77 -11.28
CA LYS A 194 15.92 -1.39 -10.45
C LYS A 194 15.93 0.10 -10.16
N THR A 195 16.35 0.47 -8.96
CA THR A 195 16.78 1.82 -8.60
C THR A 195 18.21 1.78 -8.07
N GLU A 196 19.04 2.72 -8.49
CA GLU A 196 20.32 3.05 -7.84
C GLU A 196 20.26 4.49 -7.34
N TYR A 197 20.34 4.68 -6.03
CA TYR A 197 20.34 5.99 -5.39
C TYR A 197 21.71 6.31 -4.80
N ARG A 198 22.20 7.52 -5.06
CA ARG A 198 23.51 8.01 -4.60
C ARG A 198 23.33 9.39 -3.94
N PRO A 199 23.48 9.50 -2.61
CA PRO A 199 23.56 10.79 -1.95
C PRO A 199 24.86 11.52 -2.36
N LYS A 200 24.79 12.82 -2.57
CA LYS A 200 25.96 13.65 -2.93
C LYS A 200 26.83 13.98 -1.72
N GLU A 201 26.26 13.99 -0.52
CA GLU A 201 26.97 14.30 0.72
C GLU A 201 27.77 13.11 1.27
N GLU A 202 27.48 11.89 0.81
CA GLU A 202 28.14 10.66 1.27
C GLU A 202 28.76 9.90 0.10
N GLU A 203 30.02 10.21 -0.19
CA GLU A 203 30.76 9.60 -1.29
C GLU A 203 30.90 8.08 -1.12
N GLY A 204 30.66 7.33 -2.20
CA GLY A 204 30.79 5.87 -2.22
C GLY A 204 29.55 5.12 -1.70
N VAL A 205 28.58 5.81 -1.11
CA VAL A 205 27.30 5.20 -0.73
C VAL A 205 26.45 4.96 -1.98
N VAL A 206 25.96 3.74 -2.11
CA VAL A 206 24.99 3.34 -3.14
C VAL A 206 23.91 2.55 -2.45
N ILE A 207 22.68 3.03 -2.57
CA ILE A 207 21.49 2.34 -2.13
C ILE A 207 20.85 1.75 -3.38
N THR A 208 20.51 0.46 -3.36
CA THR A 208 19.88 -0.20 -4.49
C THR A 208 18.59 -0.87 -4.08
N SER A 209 17.66 -0.95 -5.03
CA SER A 209 16.47 -1.79 -4.96
C SER A 209 16.37 -2.53 -6.28
N GLU A 210 16.26 -3.86 -6.27
CA GLU A 210 16.26 -4.72 -7.45
C GLU A 210 15.09 -5.69 -7.40
N LEU A 211 14.36 -5.81 -8.51
CA LEU A 211 13.21 -6.70 -8.62
C LEU A 211 13.69 -8.15 -8.45
N LYS A 212 13.18 -8.79 -7.41
CA LYS A 212 13.54 -10.15 -7.02
C LYS A 212 12.50 -11.17 -7.46
N ALA A 213 11.23 -10.85 -7.28
CA ALA A 213 10.14 -11.73 -7.63
C ALA A 213 8.95 -10.93 -8.19
N ARG A 214 8.20 -11.61 -9.06
CA ARG A 214 6.90 -11.17 -9.55
C ARG A 214 5.98 -12.37 -9.52
N GLU A 215 4.90 -12.24 -8.78
CA GLU A 215 3.94 -13.29 -8.52
C GLU A 215 2.57 -12.85 -9.06
N ALA A 216 1.90 -13.73 -9.78
CA ALA A 216 0.60 -13.47 -10.37
C ALA A 216 -0.49 -14.20 -9.58
N ASP A 217 -1.72 -13.69 -9.64
CA ASP A 217 -2.89 -14.18 -8.92
C ASP A 217 -2.74 -14.15 -7.38
N VAL A 218 -2.00 -13.17 -6.86
CA VAL A 218 -1.77 -12.98 -5.42
C VAL A 218 -2.69 -11.86 -4.89
N PRO A 219 -3.67 -12.17 -4.02
CA PRO A 219 -4.44 -11.15 -3.33
C PRO A 219 -3.57 -10.45 -2.26
N VAL A 220 -3.85 -9.18 -1.99
CA VAL A 220 -3.26 -8.50 -0.84
C VAL A 220 -4.01 -8.90 0.42
N THR A 221 -3.29 -9.13 1.52
CA THR A 221 -3.89 -9.33 2.85
C THR A 221 -3.72 -8.08 3.69
N LEU A 222 -4.84 -7.48 4.07
CA LEU A 222 -4.88 -6.33 4.96
C LEU A 222 -4.97 -6.79 6.41
N HIS A 223 -4.23 -6.12 7.29
CA HIS A 223 -4.31 -6.29 8.73
C HIS A 223 -5.05 -5.09 9.33
N LEU A 224 -6.25 -5.32 9.86
CA LEU A 224 -7.15 -4.26 10.31
C LEU A 224 -7.49 -4.45 11.79
N ASN A 225 -7.48 -3.37 12.57
CA ASN A 225 -8.10 -3.40 13.90
C ASN A 225 -9.60 -3.17 13.76
N VAL A 226 -10.40 -4.15 14.15
CA VAL A 226 -11.87 -4.06 14.10
C VAL A 226 -12.40 -3.90 15.52
N TYR A 227 -13.11 -2.80 15.73
CA TYR A 227 -13.59 -2.38 17.05
C TYR A 227 -15.03 -2.86 17.28
N PHE A 228 -15.34 -3.23 18.53
CA PHE A 228 -16.65 -3.74 18.94
C PHE A 228 -17.07 -3.17 20.31
N PRO A 229 -18.37 -2.87 20.51
CA PRO A 229 -18.88 -2.53 21.84
C PRO A 229 -18.86 -3.74 22.77
N ARG A 230 -18.47 -3.55 24.04
CA ARG A 230 -18.61 -4.58 25.07
C ARG A 230 -20.08 -4.86 25.36
N GLU A 231 -20.41 -6.12 25.63
CA GLU A 231 -21.79 -6.55 25.90
C GLU A 231 -22.38 -5.91 27.16
N ASP A 232 -21.55 -5.62 28.15
CA ASP A 232 -21.93 -4.94 29.41
C ASP A 232 -22.08 -3.42 29.27
N GLY A 233 -21.80 -2.86 28.08
CA GLY A 233 -21.86 -1.42 27.80
C GLY A 233 -20.74 -0.60 28.43
N SER A 234 -19.71 -1.21 29.03
CA SER A 234 -18.64 -0.51 29.74
C SER A 234 -17.63 0.20 28.81
N GLY A 235 -17.67 -0.07 27.50
CA GLY A 235 -16.82 0.59 26.52
C GLY A 235 -16.64 -0.22 25.24
N ILE A 236 -15.48 -0.04 24.59
CA ILE A 236 -15.12 -0.69 23.34
C ILE A 236 -13.88 -1.58 23.52
N VAL A 237 -13.80 -2.60 22.69
CA VAL A 237 -12.64 -3.50 22.52
C VAL A 237 -12.29 -3.58 21.05
N PHE A 238 -11.11 -4.09 20.71
CA PHE A 238 -10.75 -4.41 19.32
C PHE A 238 -10.03 -5.75 19.21
N THR A 239 -10.12 -6.35 18.03
CA THR A 239 -9.35 -7.52 17.62
C THR A 239 -8.71 -7.26 16.25
N GLY A 240 -7.51 -7.79 16.05
CA GLY A 240 -6.84 -7.76 14.75
C GLY A 240 -7.48 -8.75 13.80
N ARG A 241 -7.90 -8.29 12.62
CA ARG A 241 -8.53 -9.11 11.57
C ARG A 241 -7.69 -9.08 10.31
N GLN A 242 -7.69 -10.19 9.60
CA GLN A 242 -7.09 -10.29 8.27
C GLN A 242 -8.17 -10.32 7.20
N VAL A 243 -7.98 -9.51 6.15
CA VAL A 243 -8.90 -9.44 5.02
C VAL A 243 -8.09 -9.52 3.73
N SER A 244 -8.29 -10.60 2.96
CA SER A 244 -7.65 -10.78 1.66
C SER A 244 -8.53 -10.25 0.54
N LEU A 245 -7.94 -9.49 -0.38
CA LEU A 245 -8.67 -8.86 -1.48
C LEU A 245 -7.87 -8.90 -2.78
N LYS A 246 -8.53 -9.26 -3.88
CA LYS A 246 -8.00 -9.15 -5.24
C LYS A 246 -8.07 -7.71 -5.76
N THR A 247 -7.35 -7.41 -6.84
CA THR A 247 -7.37 -6.10 -7.50
C THR A 247 -8.80 -5.69 -7.85
N ASN A 248 -9.14 -4.42 -7.61
CA ASN A 248 -10.46 -3.83 -7.82
C ASN A 248 -11.60 -4.29 -6.88
N GLU A 249 -11.37 -5.24 -5.97
CA GLU A 249 -12.39 -5.56 -4.95
C GLU A 249 -12.57 -4.39 -3.96
N ASN A 250 -13.74 -4.30 -3.33
CA ASN A 250 -14.02 -3.25 -2.34
C ASN A 250 -13.79 -3.79 -0.92
N LEU A 251 -13.32 -2.94 -0.01
CA LEU A 251 -13.16 -3.29 1.41
C LEU A 251 -14.52 -3.45 2.13
N ALA A 252 -15.56 -2.73 1.69
CA ALA A 252 -16.85 -2.64 2.37
C ALA A 252 -17.54 -4.00 2.64
N PRO A 253 -17.64 -4.94 1.69
CA PRO A 253 -18.23 -6.25 1.96
C PRO A 253 -17.42 -7.05 2.98
N ALA A 254 -16.10 -7.08 2.82
CA ALA A 254 -15.24 -7.82 3.74
C ALA A 254 -15.29 -7.24 5.16
N LEU A 255 -15.27 -5.91 5.30
CA LEU A 255 -15.36 -5.24 6.58
C LEU A 255 -16.74 -5.42 7.24
N THR A 256 -17.80 -5.46 6.43
CA THR A 256 -19.16 -5.79 6.92
C THR A 256 -19.17 -7.15 7.61
N GLU A 257 -18.55 -8.17 6.99
CA GLU A 257 -18.49 -9.51 7.56
C GLU A 257 -17.62 -9.54 8.83
N GLN A 258 -16.53 -8.77 8.89
CA GLN A 258 -15.77 -8.64 10.15
C GLN A 258 -16.63 -8.03 11.27
N PHE A 259 -17.42 -7.00 10.98
CA PHE A 259 -18.28 -6.35 11.97
C PHE A 259 -19.45 -7.20 12.47
N LYS A 260 -19.81 -8.26 11.74
CA LYS A 260 -20.82 -9.26 12.16
C LYS A 260 -20.26 -10.31 13.13
N ALA A 261 -18.94 -10.42 13.24
CA ALA A 261 -18.25 -11.45 14.03
C ALA A 261 -17.49 -10.84 15.23
N PRO A 262 -18.19 -10.42 16.30
CA PRO A 262 -17.54 -9.89 17.50
C PRO A 262 -16.75 -10.98 18.26
N PRO A 263 -15.67 -10.61 18.97
CA PRO A 263 -15.04 -11.52 19.94
C PRO A 263 -15.97 -11.78 21.14
N GLY A 264 -15.64 -12.78 21.95
CA GLY A 264 -16.41 -13.12 23.15
C GLY A 264 -16.57 -11.94 24.12
N GLY A 265 -17.78 -11.73 24.63
CA GLY A 265 -18.11 -10.61 25.53
C GLY A 265 -18.28 -9.25 24.83
N ALA A 266 -18.28 -9.23 23.50
CA ALA A 266 -18.60 -8.05 22.69
C ALA A 266 -19.85 -8.29 21.84
N ARG A 267 -20.43 -7.20 21.31
CA ARG A 267 -21.57 -7.23 20.40
C ARG A 267 -21.16 -6.83 18.99
N ALA A 268 -21.91 -7.31 18.00
CA ALA A 268 -21.68 -6.96 16.61
C ALA A 268 -21.93 -5.48 16.37
N VAL A 269 -21.18 -4.89 15.44
CA VAL A 269 -21.43 -3.52 14.96
C VAL A 269 -22.46 -3.55 13.82
N MET A 270 -22.45 -4.59 13.00
CA MET A 270 -23.40 -4.82 11.92
C MET A 270 -24.28 -6.01 12.29
N GLU A 271 -25.52 -5.76 12.73
CA GLU A 271 -26.49 -6.80 13.08
C GLU A 271 -27.49 -7.06 11.94
N GLY A 272 -27.93 -8.31 11.79
CA GLY A 272 -28.94 -8.69 10.80
C GLY A 272 -28.51 -8.33 9.37
N ASP A 273 -29.37 -7.56 8.69
CA ASP A 273 -29.17 -7.12 7.30
C ASP A 273 -28.31 -5.85 7.17
N ALA A 274 -27.73 -5.34 8.27
CA ALA A 274 -26.85 -4.18 8.25
C ALA A 274 -25.60 -4.43 7.38
N GLN A 275 -25.27 -3.46 6.53
CA GLN A 275 -24.16 -3.54 5.58
C GLN A 275 -23.49 -2.18 5.38
N ILE A 276 -22.18 -2.23 5.12
CA ILE A 276 -21.44 -1.11 4.53
C ILE A 276 -21.62 -1.17 3.01
N LEU A 277 -22.21 -0.11 2.45
CA LEU A 277 -22.45 0.06 1.02
C LEU A 277 -21.19 0.53 0.29
N SER A 278 -20.44 1.45 0.90
CA SER A 278 -19.18 1.92 0.32
C SER A 278 -18.22 2.45 1.38
N ILE A 279 -16.93 2.35 1.05
CA ILE A 279 -15.84 3.00 1.76
C ILE A 279 -15.03 3.76 0.73
N ALA A 280 -14.76 5.02 1.02
CA ALA A 280 -13.90 5.87 0.21
C ALA A 280 -12.95 6.66 1.12
N PHE A 281 -11.90 7.21 0.53
CA PHE A 281 -11.00 8.10 1.22
C PHE A 281 -10.71 9.31 0.32
N ASP A 282 -10.89 10.51 0.84
CA ASP A 282 -10.54 11.75 0.16
C ASP A 282 -9.18 12.25 0.68
N ALA A 283 -8.17 12.18 -0.18
CA ALA A 283 -6.82 12.60 0.14
C ALA A 283 -6.67 14.11 0.34
N ALA A 284 -7.55 14.94 -0.23
CA ALA A 284 -7.45 16.40 -0.11
C ALA A 284 -8.00 16.89 1.24
N THR A 285 -9.03 16.23 1.76
CA THR A 285 -9.63 16.57 3.05
C THR A 285 -9.17 15.66 4.19
N GLU A 286 -8.39 14.62 3.87
CA GLU A 286 -7.99 13.52 4.75
C GLU A 286 -9.19 12.88 5.44
N THR A 287 -10.29 12.70 4.72
CA THR A 287 -11.54 12.18 5.29
C THR A 287 -11.85 10.80 4.73
N ALA A 288 -12.00 9.83 5.62
CA ALA A 288 -12.58 8.54 5.26
C ALA A 288 -14.10 8.66 5.23
N ALA A 289 -14.73 8.24 4.15
CA ALA A 289 -16.18 8.19 4.03
C ALA A 289 -16.66 6.76 4.13
N VAL A 290 -17.72 6.53 4.92
CA VAL A 290 -18.37 5.24 5.07
C VAL A 290 -19.87 5.42 4.89
N ASP A 291 -20.44 4.66 3.97
CA ASP A 291 -21.88 4.65 3.69
C ASP A 291 -22.47 3.32 4.12
N VAL A 292 -23.56 3.36 4.88
CA VAL A 292 -24.26 2.17 5.38
C VAL A 292 -25.69 2.12 4.87
N ASN A 293 -26.30 0.93 4.87
CA ASN A 293 -27.70 0.75 4.48
C ASN A 293 -28.68 1.08 5.62
N ALA A 294 -29.97 1.22 5.30
CA ALA A 294 -31.02 1.51 6.28
C ALA A 294 -31.05 0.53 7.47
N ALA A 295 -30.77 -0.76 7.22
CA ALA A 295 -30.80 -1.81 8.23
C ALA A 295 -29.82 -1.57 9.39
N PHE A 296 -28.72 -0.83 9.16
CA PHE A 296 -27.79 -0.44 10.23
C PHE A 296 -28.47 0.43 11.31
N ALA A 297 -29.22 1.45 10.90
CA ALA A 297 -29.96 2.31 11.84
C ALA A 297 -31.17 1.58 12.44
N GLU A 298 -31.86 0.75 11.64
CA GLU A 298 -33.02 -0.04 12.10
C GLU A 298 -32.64 -1.08 13.16
N GLY A 299 -31.47 -1.72 13.03
CA GLY A 299 -30.96 -2.69 14.00
C GLY A 299 -30.74 -2.10 15.39
N MET A 300 -30.55 -0.79 15.50
CA MET A 300 -30.37 -0.09 16.78
C MET A 300 -31.65 0.52 17.34
N LYS A 301 -32.79 0.40 16.65
CA LYS A 301 -34.06 0.99 17.07
C LYS A 301 -34.49 0.49 18.45
N GLY A 302 -34.88 1.41 19.33
CA GLY A 302 -35.24 1.10 20.72
C GLY A 302 -34.06 0.80 21.65
N SER A 303 -32.82 0.83 21.15
CA SER A 303 -31.62 0.75 21.99
C SER A 303 -31.34 2.10 22.68
N PRO A 304 -30.75 2.09 23.89
CA PRO A 304 -30.33 3.31 24.56
C PRO A 304 -29.32 4.11 23.71
N ALA A 305 -29.42 5.44 23.70
CA ALA A 305 -28.49 6.33 23.01
C ALA A 305 -27.00 6.10 23.37
N ALA A 306 -26.73 5.60 24.58
CA ALA A 306 -25.38 5.23 25.01
C ALA A 306 -24.81 4.02 24.24
N TYR A 307 -25.65 3.02 23.94
CA TYR A 307 -25.24 1.85 23.15
C TYR A 307 -24.99 2.22 21.70
N GLU A 308 -25.92 2.95 21.07
CA GLU A 308 -25.76 3.41 19.69
C GLU A 308 -24.49 4.25 19.52
N ARG A 309 -24.15 5.09 20.50
CA ARG A 309 -22.87 5.83 20.49
C ARG A 309 -21.66 4.91 20.41
N LEU A 310 -21.65 3.80 21.16
CA LEU A 310 -20.53 2.84 21.12
C LEU A 310 -20.44 2.15 19.76
N VAL A 311 -21.57 1.78 19.15
CA VAL A 311 -21.62 1.17 17.80
C VAL A 311 -21.06 2.15 16.77
N LEU A 312 -21.53 3.40 16.77
CA LEU A 312 -21.03 4.46 15.89
C LEU A 312 -19.54 4.74 16.09
N GLN A 313 -19.08 4.75 17.34
CA GLN A 313 -17.66 4.90 17.65
C GLN A 313 -16.81 3.74 17.14
N CYS A 314 -17.30 2.50 17.23
CA CYS A 314 -16.60 1.32 16.73
C CYS A 314 -16.45 1.35 15.21
N LEU A 315 -17.52 1.71 14.49
CA LEU A 315 -17.50 1.91 13.05
C LEU A 315 -16.48 3.00 12.67
N ALA A 316 -16.56 4.16 13.33
CA ALA A 316 -15.66 5.27 13.09
C ALA A 316 -14.20 4.91 13.40
N ASN A 317 -13.90 4.30 14.54
CA ASN A 317 -12.54 3.93 14.94
C ASN A 317 -11.90 2.95 13.96
N THR A 318 -12.65 1.93 13.54
CA THR A 318 -12.15 0.93 12.58
C THR A 318 -11.79 1.58 11.24
N VAL A 319 -12.67 2.45 10.72
CA VAL A 319 -12.44 3.15 9.46
C VAL A 319 -11.30 4.17 9.60
N ALA A 320 -11.29 4.94 10.68
CA ALA A 320 -10.25 5.92 11.00
C ALA A 320 -8.86 5.27 11.09
N ASP A 321 -8.74 4.14 11.79
CA ASP A 321 -7.48 3.41 11.95
C ASP A 321 -7.03 2.78 10.63
N ALA A 322 -7.95 2.20 9.85
CA ALA A 322 -7.61 1.70 8.52
C ALA A 322 -6.98 2.79 7.64
N PHE A 323 -7.49 4.01 7.66
CA PHE A 323 -7.01 5.11 6.80
C PHE A 323 -6.02 6.08 7.48
N GLN A 324 -5.62 5.79 8.73
CA GLN A 324 -4.83 6.68 9.60
C GLN A 324 -5.31 8.14 9.51
N THR A 325 -6.58 8.35 9.82
CA THR A 325 -7.21 9.67 9.83
C THR A 325 -7.99 9.91 11.12
N GLU A 326 -8.20 11.17 11.46
CA GLU A 326 -9.07 11.63 12.53
C GLU A 326 -10.48 12.00 12.04
N LYS A 327 -10.77 11.88 10.74
CA LYS A 327 -12.04 12.33 10.14
C LYS A 327 -12.76 11.18 9.45
N VAL A 328 -13.96 10.86 9.93
CA VAL A 328 -14.83 9.84 9.34
C VAL A 328 -16.20 10.42 9.02
N ALA A 329 -16.51 10.56 7.73
CA ALA A 329 -17.81 10.96 7.23
C ALA A 329 -18.75 9.75 7.11
N LEU A 330 -19.70 9.62 8.03
CA LEU A 330 -20.75 8.61 7.97
C LEU A 330 -21.98 9.11 7.18
N THR A 331 -22.50 8.28 6.28
CA THR A 331 -23.76 8.50 5.56
C THR A 331 -24.66 7.27 5.62
N LEU A 332 -25.96 7.49 5.44
CA LEU A 332 -26.98 6.44 5.32
C LEU A 332 -27.55 6.49 3.90
N GLU A 333 -27.29 5.48 3.09
CA GLU A 333 -27.72 5.37 1.69
C GLU A 333 -27.41 6.63 0.86
N GLY A 334 -26.20 7.18 1.04
CA GLY A 334 -25.70 8.40 0.40
C GLY A 334 -26.25 9.73 0.94
N GLY A 335 -27.19 9.65 1.88
CA GLY A 335 -27.84 10.79 2.55
C GLY A 335 -27.26 11.12 3.93
N GLU A 336 -27.99 11.94 4.67
CA GLU A 336 -27.70 12.21 6.09
C GLU A 336 -27.85 10.94 6.92
N TYR A 337 -26.98 10.76 7.91
CA TYR A 337 -27.19 9.68 8.88
C TYR A 337 -28.30 10.10 9.84
N LYS A 338 -29.35 9.28 9.95
CA LYS A 338 -30.45 9.52 10.88
C LYS A 338 -30.94 8.23 11.51
N SER A 339 -30.99 8.22 12.83
CA SER A 339 -31.57 7.18 13.65
C SER A 339 -32.57 7.77 14.67
N GLU A 340 -33.03 6.96 15.61
CA GLU A 340 -33.87 7.43 16.72
C GLU A 340 -33.11 8.37 17.68
N ASN A 341 -31.83 8.09 17.94
CA ASN A 341 -31.04 8.82 18.95
C ASN A 341 -30.09 9.87 18.35
N PHE A 342 -29.67 9.72 17.09
CA PHE A 342 -28.67 10.59 16.47
C PHE A 342 -29.07 11.05 15.07
N HIS A 343 -28.66 12.27 14.74
CA HIS A 343 -28.81 12.86 13.42
C HIS A 343 -27.53 13.61 13.09
N PHE A 344 -26.95 13.31 11.94
CA PHE A 344 -25.76 13.96 11.44
C PHE A 344 -25.99 14.46 10.02
N ASP A 345 -25.85 15.76 9.82
CA ASP A 345 -25.89 16.33 8.49
C ASP A 345 -24.71 15.79 7.67
N LYS A 346 -24.86 15.78 6.34
CA LYS A 346 -23.80 15.38 5.44
C LYS A 346 -22.55 16.24 5.66
N GLY A 347 -21.44 15.61 6.04
CA GLY A 347 -20.17 16.29 6.30
C GLY A 347 -19.97 16.83 7.72
N GLN A 348 -20.93 16.68 8.64
CA GLN A 348 -20.76 17.05 10.06
C GLN A 348 -20.06 15.98 10.92
N ASN A 349 -19.80 14.80 10.35
CA ASN A 349 -19.21 13.68 11.08
C ASN A 349 -17.68 13.84 11.20
N GLN A 350 -17.26 14.50 12.28
CA GLN A 350 -15.87 14.51 12.75
C GLN A 350 -15.80 13.67 14.03
N TYR A 351 -15.70 12.35 13.89
CA TYR A 351 -15.41 11.50 15.03
C TYR A 351 -13.93 11.61 15.37
N VAL A 352 -13.61 12.37 16.41
CA VAL A 352 -12.30 12.34 17.04
C VAL A 352 -12.09 10.94 17.63
N ARG A 353 -11.00 10.29 17.22
CA ARG A 353 -10.45 9.07 17.81
C ARG A 353 -10.57 9.14 19.34
N ILE A 354 -11.32 8.22 19.95
CA ILE A 354 -11.33 8.07 21.41
C ILE A 354 -10.23 7.06 21.76
N ASP A 355 -9.13 7.56 22.31
CA ASP A 355 -7.88 6.85 22.68
C ASP A 355 -8.04 5.75 23.77
N THR A 356 -9.25 5.30 24.08
CA THR A 356 -9.49 4.28 25.12
C THR A 356 -10.18 3.05 24.54
N ALA A 357 -9.41 2.25 23.79
CA ALA A 357 -9.76 0.86 23.50
C ALA A 357 -8.67 -0.06 24.06
N GLN A 358 -9.08 -1.12 24.75
CA GLN A 358 -8.15 -2.18 25.20
C GLN A 358 -8.18 -3.32 24.17
N SER A 359 -7.02 -3.85 23.81
CA SER A 359 -6.92 -5.05 22.98
C SER A 359 -7.49 -6.26 23.73
N VAL A 360 -8.13 -7.17 22.99
CA VAL A 360 -8.44 -8.51 23.50
C VAL A 360 -7.64 -9.49 22.68
N ASP A 361 -6.78 -10.27 23.33
CA ASP A 361 -6.11 -11.39 22.68
C ASP A 361 -7.17 -12.47 22.44
N GLU A 362 -7.32 -12.92 21.18
CA GLU A 362 -8.08 -14.12 20.89
C GLU A 362 -7.33 -15.30 21.54
N ALA A 363 -7.91 -15.87 22.59
CA ALA A 363 -7.42 -17.12 23.14
C ALA A 363 -7.55 -18.18 22.03
N GLU A 364 -6.42 -18.76 21.61
CA GLU A 364 -6.40 -19.93 20.74
C GLU A 364 -7.28 -21.01 21.38
N GLU A 365 -8.44 -21.31 20.78
CA GLU A 365 -9.24 -22.50 21.08
C GLU A 365 -8.80 -23.69 20.23
#